data_AF-A0A2K6FDQ1-F1
#
_entry.id   AF-A0A2K6FDQ1-F1
#
_cell.length_a   1.000
_cell.length_b   1.000
_cell.length_c   1.000
_cell.angle_alpha   90.00
_cell.angle_beta   90.00
_cell.angle_gamma   90.00
#
_symmetry.space_group_name_H-M   'P 1'
#
loop_
_entity.id
_entity.type
_entity.pdbx_description
1 polymer ?
#
loop_
_entity_poly.entity_id
_entity_poly.type
_entity_poly.pdbx_seq_one_letter_code
_entity_poly.pdbx_strand_id
1 'polypeptide(L)' 'MSHTILLVQPTKRPEGRTYADYESVNECMEYRADTQTYQPYNKDWIKEKIYVLLRRQAQQAGK' A
#
# COMPACT_ATOMS: atom_id res chain seq x y z
N MET A 1 -8.54 -4.47 -16.44
CA MET A 1 -7.89 -4.07 -15.18
C MET A 1 -8.95 -4.16 -14.10
N SER A 2 -8.65 -4.87 -13.00
CA SER A 2 -9.61 -5.08 -11.91
C SER A 2 -9.19 -4.24 -10.72
N HIS A 3 -10.07 -3.34 -10.28
CA HIS A 3 -9.87 -2.54 -9.08
C HIS A 3 -9.50 -3.43 -7.89
N THR A 4 -8.46 -3.04 -7.15
CA THR A 4 -7.84 -3.85 -6.10
C THR A 4 -7.76 -3.03 -4.82
N ILE A 5 -8.20 -3.60 -3.69
CA ILE A 5 -8.15 -2.96 -2.38
C ILE A 5 -7.22 -3.77 -1.47
N LEU A 6 -6.18 -3.14 -0.93
CA LEU A 6 -5.25 -3.73 0.03
C LEU A 6 -5.70 -3.38 1.45
N LEU A 7 -6.01 -4.39 2.26
CA LEU A 7 -6.35 -4.23 3.67
C LEU A 7 -5.15 -4.58 4.56
N VAL A 8 -4.75 -3.68 5.47
CA VAL A 8 -3.60 -3.90 6.36
C VAL A 8 -3.98 -3.70 7.83
N GLN A 9 -3.55 -4.65 8.66
CA GLN A 9 -3.69 -4.61 10.11
C GLN A 9 -2.31 -4.78 10.78
N PRO A 10 -1.60 -3.69 11.15
CA PRO A 10 -0.23 -3.74 11.66
C PRO A 10 -0.07 -4.44 13.01
N THR A 11 -1.12 -4.40 13.85
CA THR A 11 -1.17 -5.00 15.20
C THR A 11 -2.45 -5.83 15.36
N LYS A 12 -2.63 -6.55 16.48
CA LYS A 12 -3.90 -7.24 16.77
C LYS A 12 -5.06 -6.27 17.07
N ARG A 13 -4.74 -5.02 17.38
CA ARG A 13 -5.72 -3.99 17.74
C ARG A 13 -6.50 -3.53 16.48
N PRO A 14 -7.84 -3.47 16.54
CA PRO A 14 -8.66 -3.14 15.38
C PRO A 14 -8.50 -1.69 14.90
N GLU A 15 -8.08 -0.77 15.78
CA GLU A 15 -7.89 0.66 15.46
C GLU A 15 -6.74 0.89 14.47
N GLY A 16 -5.83 -0.08 14.33
CA GLY A 16 -4.74 -0.01 13.36
C GLY A 16 -5.13 -0.44 11.94
N ARG A 17 -6.39 -0.84 11.69
CA ARG A 17 -6.84 -1.28 10.35
C ARG A 17 -6.85 -0.08 9.40
N THR A 18 -6.29 -0.29 8.21
CA THR A 18 -6.28 0.69 7.14
C THR A 18 -6.42 0.00 5.79
N TYR A 19 -6.75 0.76 4.75
CA TYR A 19 -6.88 0.26 3.38
C TYR A 19 -6.22 1.21 2.38
N ALA A 20 -5.85 0.67 1.22
CA ALA A 20 -5.38 1.44 0.06
C ALA A 20 -6.00 0.86 -1.22
N ASP A 21 -6.44 1.76 -2.11
CA ASP A 21 -7.07 1.42 -3.38
C ASP A 21 -6.06 1.51 -4.53
N TYR A 22 -6.17 0.59 -5.49
CA TYR A 22 -5.33 0.48 -6.67
C TYR A 22 -6.18 0.15 -7.91
N GLU A 23 -5.76 0.59 -9.09
CA GLU A 23 -6.43 0.30 -10.35
C GLU A 23 -6.19 -1.14 -10.83
N SER A 24 -5.12 -1.78 -10.33
CA SER A 24 -4.80 -3.18 -10.62
C SER A 24 -3.98 -3.85 -9.53
N VAL A 25 -3.95 -5.19 -9.54
CA VAL A 25 -3.03 -5.98 -8.69
C VAL A 25 -1.57 -5.60 -8.92
N ASN A 26 -1.22 -5.21 -10.15
CA ASN A 26 0.13 -4.84 -10.56
C ASN A 26 0.55 -3.44 -10.10
N GLU A 27 -0.40 -2.64 -9.64
CA GLU A 27 -0.13 -1.35 -9.01
C GLU A 27 -0.07 -1.52 -7.48
N CYS A 28 -0.88 -2.44 -6.94
CA CYS A 28 -0.82 -2.86 -5.54
C CYS A 28 0.51 -3.54 -5.20
N MET A 29 1.04 -4.35 -6.12
CA MET A 29 2.35 -4.99 -6.05
C MET A 29 3.32 -4.21 -6.94
N GLU A 30 4.53 -3.85 -6.50
CA GLU A 30 5.42 -3.06 -7.36
C GLU A 30 5.89 -3.88 -8.58
N TYR A 31 5.30 -3.60 -9.74
CA TYR A 31 5.73 -4.13 -11.01
C TYR A 31 6.94 -3.33 -11.52
N ARG A 32 8.05 -4.04 -11.75
CA ARG A 32 9.27 -3.48 -12.31
C ARG A 32 9.23 -3.58 -13.82
N ALA A 33 8.93 -2.47 -14.49
CA ALA A 33 8.83 -2.41 -15.95
C ALA A 33 10.15 -2.67 -16.66
N ASP A 34 11.29 -2.38 -16.01
CA ASP A 34 12.64 -2.57 -16.54
C ASP A 34 13.03 -4.06 -16.64
N THR A 35 12.57 -4.87 -15.70
CA THR A 35 12.82 -6.32 -15.69
C THR A 35 11.60 -7.14 -16.07
N GLN A 36 10.44 -6.50 -16.27
CA GLN A 36 9.14 -7.14 -16.48
C GLN A 36 8.77 -8.17 -15.40
N THR A 37 9.10 -7.87 -14.14
CA THR A 37 8.86 -8.78 -13.00
C THR A 37 8.20 -8.08 -11.83
N TYR A 38 7.60 -8.86 -10.92
CA TYR A 38 7.16 -8.38 -9.62
C TYR A 38 8.32 -8.45 -8.63
N GLN A 39 8.59 -7.35 -7.93
CA GLN A 39 9.56 -7.36 -6.86
C GLN A 39 8.90 -7.92 -5.59
N PRO A 40 9.38 -9.03 -5.01
CA PRO A 40 8.87 -9.50 -3.73
C PRO A 40 9.34 -8.58 -2.61
N TYR A 41 8.41 -8.21 -1.73
CA TYR A 41 8.68 -7.40 -0.56
C TYR A 41 8.21 -8.07 0.72
N ASN A 42 8.96 -7.83 1.79
CA ASN A 42 8.59 -8.31 3.11
C ASN A 42 7.52 -7.41 3.74
N LYS A 43 7.00 -7.86 4.89
CA LYS A 43 5.95 -7.15 5.62
C LYS A 43 6.36 -5.73 6.03
N ASP A 44 7.64 -5.51 6.34
CA ASP A 44 8.11 -4.22 6.84
C ASP A 44 8.16 -3.17 5.73
N TRP A 45 8.56 -3.57 4.53
CA TRP A 45 8.51 -2.70 3.34
C TRP A 45 7.07 -2.26 3.02
N ILE A 46 6.12 -3.21 3.05
CA ILE A 46 4.70 -2.91 2.80
C ILE A 46 4.17 -1.92 3.84
N LYS A 47 4.50 -2.12 5.12
CA LYS A 47 4.13 -1.20 6.20
C LYS A 47 4.72 0.19 6.02
N GLU A 48 5.98 0.30 5.60
CA GLU A 48 6.65 1.58 5.37
C GLU A 48 5.98 2.37 4.24
N LYS A 49 5.68 1.71 3.11
CA LYS A 49 4.97 2.37 2.00
C LYS A 49 3.60 2.87 2.41
N ILE A 50 2.84 2.06 3.15
CA ILE A 50 1.52 2.45 3.67
C ILE A 50 1.65 3.62 4.66
N TYR A 51 2.62 3.58 5.58
CA TYR A 51 2.86 4.66 6.52
C TYR A 51 3.15 5.98 5.80
N VAL A 52 4.02 5.96 4.77
CA VAL A 52 4.34 7.15 3.96
C VAL A 52 3.11 7.66 3.21
N LEU A 53 2.31 6.76 2.62
CA LEU A 53 1.06 7.10 1.93
C LEU A 53 0.10 7.83 2.87
N LEU A 54 -0.23 7.22 4.01
CA LEU A 54 -1.17 7.77 4.99
C LEU A 54 -0.66 9.09 5.58
N ARG A 55 0.65 9.20 5.86
CA ARG A 55 1.27 10.44 6.33
C ARG A 55 1.09 11.58 5.33
N ARG A 56 1.27 11.31 4.04
CA ARG A 56 1.08 12.32 2.97
C ARG A 56 -0.38 12.75 2.87
N GLN A 57 -1.32 11.81 2.95
CA GLN A 57 -2.76 12.12 2.93
C GLN A 57 -3.16 13.00 4.12
N ALA A 58 -2.70 12.67 5.33
CA ALA A 58 -2.97 13.47 6.53
C ALA A 58 -2.42 14.90 6.42
N GLN A 59 -1.25 15.10 5.79
CA GLN A 59 -0.69 16.42 5.53
C GLN A 59 -1.47 17.21 4.47
N GLN A 60 -2.03 16.54 3.46
CA GLN A 60 -2.83 17.16 2.42
C GLN A 60 -4.22 17.58 2.91
N ALA A 61 -4.84 16.78 3.77
CA ALA A 61 -6.14 17.10 4.37
C ALA A 61 -6.10 18.28 5.36
N GLY A 62 -4.91 18.68 5.81
CA GLY A 62 -4.70 19.84 6.70
C GLY A 62 -4.41 21.15 5.97
N LYS A 63 -4.45 21.19 4.64
CA LYS A 63 -4.40 22.41 3.82
C LYS A 63 -5.78 22.74 3.28
#